data_AF-A0A2N5YR39-F1
#
_entry.id   AF-A0A2N5YR39-F1
#
_cell.length_a   1.000
_cell.length_b   1.000
_cell.length_c   1.000
_cell.angle_alpha   90.00
_cell.angle_beta   90.00
_cell.angle_gamma   90.00
#
_symmetry.space_group_name_H-M   'P 1'
#
loop_
_entity.id
_entity.type
_entity.pdbx_description
1 polymer ?
#
loop_
_entity_poly.entity_id
_entity_poly.type
_entity_poly.pdbx_seq_one_letter_code
_entity_poly.pdbx_strand_id
1 'polypeptide(L)'
;MKTIATISIILLSITGVFAINDQNPEVKKNPKAQQNSEIEINRANLILPWADNSPVEMEKVYTKDNYVLWKCKSENVNQFPGYKIKGTVFNYFIYKNGKFHMTVTEMNKTSVYNFFTS
;
A
#
# COMPACT_ATOMS: atom_id res chain seq x y z
N MET A 1 26.76 -12.12 -52.14
CA MET A 1 25.52 -11.34 -52.28
C MET A 1 25.76 -9.96 -51.70
N LYS A 2 25.56 -8.91 -52.51
CA LYS A 2 25.62 -7.51 -52.11
C LYS A 2 24.23 -7.10 -51.62
N THR A 3 24.14 -6.48 -50.45
CA THR A 3 23.12 -5.46 -50.15
C THR A 3 23.52 -4.72 -48.87
N ILE A 4 24.00 -3.49 -49.06
CA ILE A 4 24.19 -2.49 -48.02
C ILE A 4 22.80 -1.94 -47.72
N ALA A 5 22.32 -2.07 -46.48
CA ALA A 5 21.05 -1.49 -46.07
C ALA A 5 21.29 -0.05 -45.59
N THR A 6 20.62 0.86 -46.28
CA THR A 6 20.72 2.31 -46.19
C THR A 6 20.01 2.87 -44.95
N ILE A 7 20.59 3.94 -44.43
CA ILE A 7 20.19 4.77 -43.29
C ILE A 7 18.77 5.35 -43.44
N SER A 8 18.04 5.47 -42.33
CA SER A 8 17.03 6.52 -42.16
C SER A 8 16.87 6.88 -40.67
N ILE A 9 17.48 8.01 -40.30
CA ILE A 9 17.27 8.70 -39.03
C ILE A 9 16.05 9.60 -39.23
N ILE A 10 14.95 9.32 -38.53
CA ILE A 10 13.82 10.26 -38.46
C ILE A 10 13.90 10.96 -37.11
N LEU A 11 14.42 12.18 -37.14
CA LEU A 11 14.43 13.12 -36.04
C LEU A 11 13.09 13.90 -36.08
N LEU A 12 12.15 13.56 -35.20
CA LEU A 12 10.92 14.35 -35.01
C LEU A 12 11.08 15.18 -33.74
N SER A 13 11.61 16.39 -33.90
CA SER A 13 11.59 17.44 -32.89
C SER A 13 10.19 18.09 -32.89
N ILE A 14 9.33 17.69 -31.95
CA ILE A 14 8.09 18.41 -31.68
C ILE A 14 8.38 19.44 -30.59
N THR A 15 8.65 20.68 -31.02
CA THR A 15 8.63 21.85 -30.13
C THR A 15 7.18 22.28 -29.93
N GLY A 16 6.55 21.77 -28.87
CA GLY A 16 5.28 22.29 -28.38
C GLY A 16 5.51 23.52 -27.51
N VAL A 17 5.30 24.71 -28.07
CA VAL A 17 5.17 25.96 -27.32
C VAL A 17 3.80 25.96 -26.65
N PHE A 18 3.76 25.81 -25.33
CA PHE A 18 2.55 26.10 -24.56
C PHE A 18 2.69 27.44 -23.87
N ALA A 19 1.77 28.33 -24.22
CA ALA A 19 1.61 29.66 -23.70
C ALA A 19 1.33 29.64 -22.20
N ILE A 20 1.97 30.59 -21.53
CA ILE A 20 1.91 30.88 -20.10
C ILE A 20 0.56 31.55 -19.85
N ASN A 21 -0.33 30.95 -19.06
CA ASN A 21 -1.46 31.65 -18.48
C ASN A 21 -1.09 31.98 -17.03
N ASP A 22 -0.64 33.21 -16.85
CA ASP A 22 -0.13 33.79 -15.61
C ASP A 22 -1.30 34.32 -14.78
N GLN A 23 -1.61 33.67 -13.66
CA GLN A 23 -2.31 34.25 -12.49
C GLN A 23 -2.43 33.21 -11.36
N ASN A 24 -1.44 33.17 -10.47
CA ASN A 24 -1.63 32.68 -9.10
C ASN A 24 -0.55 33.27 -8.16
N PRO A 25 -0.90 34.04 -7.11
CA PRO A 25 0.08 34.78 -6.34
C PRO A 25 0.94 33.91 -5.41
N GLU A 26 2.24 34.19 -5.47
CA GLU A 26 3.25 34.19 -4.40
C GLU A 26 3.37 32.99 -3.44
N VAL A 27 4.20 32.05 -3.88
CA VAL A 27 5.36 31.46 -3.20
C VAL A 27 5.61 31.90 -1.74
N LYS A 28 5.45 30.96 -0.79
CA LYS A 28 6.43 30.76 0.30
C LYS A 28 7.19 29.47 0.05
N LYS A 29 8.42 29.60 -0.47
CA LYS A 29 9.41 28.52 -0.50
C LYS A 29 9.75 28.15 0.95
N ASN A 30 9.58 26.87 1.30
CA ASN A 30 10.41 26.26 2.32
C ASN A 30 11.13 25.06 1.67
N PRO A 31 12.46 25.07 1.59
CA PRO A 31 13.22 24.05 0.87
C PRO A 31 13.55 22.90 1.82
N LYS A 32 13.06 21.69 1.54
CA LYS A 32 13.84 20.44 1.67
C LYS A 32 13.01 19.21 1.29
N ALA A 33 13.75 18.27 0.70
CA ALA A 33 13.42 16.87 0.50
C ALA A 33 12.46 16.56 -0.64
N GLN A 34 13.03 16.60 -1.85
CA GLN A 34 12.80 15.58 -2.87
C GLN A 34 12.95 14.18 -2.21
N GLN A 35 11.86 13.61 -1.74
CA GLN A 35 11.76 12.19 -1.41
C GLN A 35 10.93 11.55 -2.51
N ASN A 36 11.54 10.59 -3.21
CA ASN A 36 10.82 9.69 -4.10
C ASN A 36 9.72 9.03 -3.24
N SER A 37 8.48 9.48 -3.37
CA SER A 37 7.37 8.92 -2.62
C SER A 37 7.05 7.56 -3.22
N GLU A 38 7.65 6.52 -2.66
CA GLU A 38 7.07 5.18 -2.66
C GLU A 38 5.60 5.36 -2.28
N ILE A 39 4.68 5.01 -3.18
CA ILE A 39 3.25 5.19 -2.96
C ILE A 39 2.92 4.42 -1.68
N GLU A 40 2.64 5.12 -0.58
CA GLU A 40 2.24 4.48 0.66
C GLU A 40 0.85 3.86 0.44
N ILE A 41 0.85 2.59 0.05
CA ILE A 41 -0.39 1.85 -0.18
C ILE A 41 -1.08 1.69 1.17
N ASN A 42 -2.10 2.52 1.40
CA ASN A 42 -2.90 2.49 2.63
C ASN A 42 -3.99 1.41 2.60
N ARG A 43 -4.31 0.87 1.41
CA ARG A 43 -5.28 -0.21 1.24
C ARG A 43 -4.82 -1.25 0.22
N ALA A 44 -5.03 -2.53 0.52
CA ALA A 44 -4.66 -3.62 -0.37
C ALA A 44 -5.64 -4.79 -0.26
N ASN A 45 -5.80 -5.53 -1.36
CA ASN A 45 -6.53 -6.80 -1.36
C ASN A 45 -5.56 -7.91 -0.96
N LEU A 46 -5.76 -8.50 0.23
CA LEU A 46 -4.84 -9.50 0.80
C LEU A 46 -5.54 -10.84 1.03
N ILE A 47 -4.76 -11.92 0.95
CA ILE A 47 -5.25 -13.27 1.21
C ILE A 47 -5.34 -13.49 2.72
N LEU A 48 -6.57 -13.46 3.24
CA LEU A 48 -6.87 -13.79 4.62
C LEU A 48 -7.36 -15.25 4.72
N PRO A 49 -6.75 -16.11 5.56
CA PRO A 49 -7.19 -17.51 5.70
C PRO A 49 -8.60 -17.70 6.27
N TRP A 50 -9.13 -16.67 6.94
CA TRP A 50 -10.37 -16.76 7.71
C TRP A 50 -11.55 -16.06 7.03
N ALA A 51 -11.41 -15.73 5.73
CA ALA A 51 -12.41 -15.07 4.93
C ALA A 51 -13.00 -16.03 3.88
N ASP A 52 -14.33 -16.12 3.80
CA ASP A 52 -15.03 -16.84 2.73
C ASP A 52 -14.71 -16.26 1.35
N ASN A 53 -14.58 -14.92 1.27
CA ASN A 53 -14.28 -14.20 0.03
C ASN A 53 -12.87 -13.60 0.13
N SER A 54 -11.89 -14.32 -0.41
CA SER A 54 -10.48 -13.91 -0.49
C SER A 54 -10.12 -13.61 -1.95
N PRO A 55 -9.46 -12.48 -2.27
CA PRO A 55 -8.79 -11.56 -1.35
C PRO A 55 -9.74 -10.54 -0.68
N VAL A 56 -9.37 -10.09 0.52
CA VAL A 56 -10.12 -9.12 1.34
C VAL A 56 -9.48 -7.75 1.25
N GLU A 57 -10.28 -6.69 1.06
CA GLU A 57 -9.79 -5.31 1.19
C GLU A 57 -9.39 -5.06 2.65
N MET A 58 -8.12 -4.73 2.85
CA MET A 58 -7.53 -4.41 4.14
C MET A 58 -6.94 -3.01 4.13
N GLU A 59 -7.02 -2.34 5.27
CA GLU A 59 -6.38 -1.05 5.51
C GLU A 59 -5.13 -1.24 6.36
N LYS A 60 -4.03 -0.60 5.94
CA LYS A 60 -2.76 -0.63 6.67
C LYS A 60 -2.88 0.23 7.92
N VAL A 61 -2.39 -0.27 9.05
CA VAL A 61 -2.41 0.45 10.34
C VAL A 61 -1.01 0.85 10.76
N TYR A 62 -0.06 -0.10 10.77
CA TYR A 62 1.34 0.14 11.10
C TYR A 62 2.26 -0.68 10.20
N THR A 63 3.48 -0.20 10.02
CA THR A 63 4.59 -0.93 9.40
C THR A 63 5.80 -0.86 10.32
N LYS A 64 6.47 -1.98 10.55
CA LYS A 64 7.75 -2.04 11.25
C LYS A 64 8.59 -3.17 10.67
N ASP A 65 9.78 -2.84 10.20
CA ASP A 65 10.65 -3.77 9.48
C ASP A 65 9.89 -4.47 8.33
N ASN A 66 9.82 -5.80 8.38
CA ASN A 66 9.07 -6.61 7.43
C ASN A 66 7.67 -7.01 7.90
N TYR A 67 7.18 -6.43 9.00
CA TYR A 67 5.85 -6.66 9.54
C TYR A 67 4.92 -5.51 9.19
N VAL A 68 3.68 -5.85 8.85
CA VAL A 68 2.61 -4.89 8.59
C VAL A 68 1.37 -5.32 9.37
N LEU A 69 0.83 -4.40 10.16
CA LEU A 69 -0.48 -4.56 10.80
C LEU A 69 -1.55 -4.07 9.83
N TRP A 70 -2.46 -4.96 9.48
CA TRP A 70 -3.61 -4.68 8.64
C TRP A 70 -4.89 -4.83 9.45
N LYS A 71 -5.92 -4.07 9.10
CA LYS A 71 -7.29 -4.23 9.62
C LYS A 71 -8.26 -4.47 8.47
N CYS A 72 -9.30 -5.26 8.70
CA CYS A 72 -10.45 -5.37 7.81
C CYS A 72 -11.75 -5.36 8.61
N LYS A 73 -12.87 -5.11 7.95
CA LYS A 73 -14.18 -5.19 8.61
C LYS A 73 -14.42 -6.61 9.11
N SER A 74 -15.08 -6.72 10.27
CA SER A 74 -15.34 -8.03 10.88
C SER A 74 -16.27 -8.92 10.07
N GLU A 75 -17.13 -8.33 9.23
CA GLU A 75 -18.02 -9.06 8.29
C GLU A 75 -17.24 -9.90 7.26
N ASN A 76 -15.98 -9.57 7.00
CA ASN A 76 -15.12 -10.31 6.08
C ASN A 76 -14.44 -11.52 6.75
N VAL A 77 -14.73 -11.79 8.03
CA VAL A 77 -14.08 -12.85 8.82
C VAL A 77 -15.11 -13.77 9.44
N ASN A 78 -15.19 -15.00 8.93
CA ASN A 78 -16.30 -15.93 9.15
C ASN A 78 -15.83 -17.32 9.62
N GLN A 79 -14.59 -17.70 9.31
CA GLN A 79 -14.08 -19.06 9.59
C GLN A 79 -12.96 -19.10 10.64
N PHE A 80 -12.91 -18.14 11.56
CA PHE A 80 -11.85 -18.13 12.56
C PHE A 80 -12.00 -19.27 13.58
N PRO A 81 -10.99 -20.17 13.72
CA PRO A 81 -11.12 -21.35 14.57
C PRO A 81 -11.12 -21.00 16.07
N GLY A 82 -11.94 -21.73 16.83
CA GLY A 82 -11.94 -21.70 18.30
C GLY A 82 -12.57 -20.47 18.96
N TYR A 83 -12.92 -19.43 18.20
CA TYR A 83 -13.56 -18.23 18.73
C TYR A 83 -14.59 -17.70 17.76
N LYS A 84 -15.78 -17.37 18.26
CA LYS A 84 -16.60 -16.37 17.57
C LYS A 84 -15.83 -15.07 17.76
N ILE A 85 -15.24 -14.50 16.70
CA ILE A 85 -14.75 -13.12 16.77
C ILE A 85 -15.99 -12.24 16.91
N LYS A 86 -16.48 -12.13 18.15
CA LYS A 86 -17.68 -11.40 18.52
C LYS A 86 -17.22 -10.13 19.22
N GLY A 87 -17.51 -9.00 18.59
CA GLY A 87 -17.44 -7.69 19.22
C GLY A 87 -16.23 -6.87 18.84
N THR A 88 -16.15 -6.43 17.59
CA THR A 88 -15.48 -5.20 17.11
C THR A 88 -15.91 -4.96 15.66
N VAL A 89 -15.92 -3.71 15.21
CA VAL A 89 -16.22 -3.36 13.80
C VAL A 89 -15.12 -3.85 12.85
N PHE A 90 -13.90 -4.02 13.38
CA PHE A 90 -12.71 -4.41 12.64
C PHE A 90 -11.93 -5.52 13.32
N ASN A 91 -11.36 -6.40 12.50
CA ASN A 91 -10.40 -7.43 12.89
C ASN A 91 -9.01 -7.08 12.36
N TYR A 92 -7.98 -7.52 13.09
CA TYR A 92 -6.60 -7.11 12.86
C TYR A 92 -5.71 -8.33 12.60
N PHE A 93 -4.79 -8.20 11.65
CA PHE A 93 -3.93 -9.28 11.18
C PHE A 93 -2.52 -8.78 10.91
N ILE A 94 -1.54 -9.62 11.25
CA ILE A 94 -0.14 -9.36 10.98
C ILE A 94 0.26 -10.08 9.71
N TYR A 95 0.90 -9.33 8.82
CA TYR A 95 1.61 -9.88 7.67
C TYR A 95 3.10 -9.69 7.87
N LYS A 96 3.89 -10.71 7.53
CA LYS A 96 5.35 -10.66 7.52
C LYS A 96 5.85 -11.01 6.12
N ASN A 97 6.70 -10.16 5.54
CA ASN A 97 7.17 -10.33 4.16
C ASN A 97 6.00 -10.52 3.16
N GLY A 98 4.90 -9.78 3.34
CA GLY A 98 3.72 -9.86 2.49
C GLY A 98 2.84 -11.10 2.66
N LYS A 99 3.14 -12.00 3.62
CA LYS A 99 2.34 -13.21 3.89
C LYS A 99 1.66 -13.13 5.25
N PHE A 100 0.47 -13.72 5.35
CA PHE A 100 -0.22 -13.85 6.64
C PHE A 100 0.71 -14.51 7.66
N HIS A 101 0.81 -13.90 8.84
CA HIS A 101 1.67 -14.36 9.91
C HIS A 101 0.88 -14.73 11.16
N MET A 102 -0.05 -13.87 11.59
CA MET A 102 -0.79 -14.08 12.83
C MET A 102 -2.08 -13.25 12.88
N THR A 103 -3.10 -13.79 13.55
CA THR A 103 -4.30 -13.03 13.93
C THR A 103 -4.07 -12.27 15.25
N VAL A 104 -4.47 -11.00 15.28
CA VAL A 104 -4.48 -10.24 16.52
C VAL A 104 -5.77 -10.57 17.28
N THR A 105 -5.62 -10.99 18.52
CA THR A 105 -6.71 -11.36 19.42
C THR A 105 -6.60 -10.57 20.72
N GLU A 106 -7.62 -10.63 21.56
CA GLU A 106 -7.61 -10.01 22.89
C GLU A 106 -6.41 -10.45 23.75
N MET A 107 -5.93 -11.68 23.56
CA MET A 107 -4.81 -12.23 24.33
C MET A 107 -3.45 -11.64 23.92
N ASN A 108 -3.28 -11.21 22.67
CA ASN A 108 -1.98 -10.75 22.15
C ASN A 108 -1.96 -9.27 21.74
N LYS A 109 -3.12 -8.59 21.68
CA LYS A 109 -3.23 -7.21 21.16
C LYS A 109 -2.26 -6.22 21.80
N THR A 110 -2.06 -6.28 23.12
CA THR A 110 -1.16 -5.37 23.84
C THR A 110 0.29 -5.58 23.40
N SER A 111 0.73 -6.82 23.29
CA SER A 111 2.09 -7.14 22.86
C SER A 111 2.32 -6.75 21.40
N VAL A 112 1.33 -6.97 20.54
CA VAL A 112 1.35 -6.55 19.14
C VAL A 112 1.47 -5.03 19.03
N TYR A 113 0.61 -4.29 19.74
CA TYR A 113 0.64 -2.83 19.70
C TYR A 113 1.99 -2.30 20.19
N ASN A 114 2.47 -2.80 21.33
CA ASN A 114 3.79 -2.43 21.86
C ASN A 114 4.89 -2.69 20.82
N PHE A 115 4.89 -3.85 20.15
CA PHE A 115 5.86 -4.14 19.11
C PHE A 115 5.90 -3.06 18.01
N PHE A 116 4.76 -2.53 17.57
CA PHE A 116 4.71 -1.49 16.52
C PHE A 116 4.97 -0.07 17.02
N THR A 117 4.71 0.24 18.29
CA THR A 117 4.79 1.62 18.82
C THR A 117 6.00 1.92 19.71
N SER A 118 6.75 0.89 20.12
CA SER A 118 8.04 1.07 20.81
C SER A 118 9.21 0.97 19.84
#